data_AF-A0A4R1QL86-F1
#
_entry.id   AF-A0A4R1QL86-F1
#
_cell.length_a   1.000
_cell.length_b   1.000
_cell.length_c   1.000
_cell.angle_alpha   90.00
_cell.angle_beta   90.00
_cell.angle_gamma   90.00
#
_symmetry.space_group_name_H-M   'P 1'
#
loop_
_entity.id
_entity.type
_entity.pdbx_description
1 polymer ?
#
loop_
_entity_poly.entity_id
_entity_poly.type
_entity_poly.pdbx_seq_one_letter_code
_entity_poly.pdbx_strand_id
1 'polypeptide(L)'
;MKIQWDTPRFAVLRDRELCVNCRICEQQCAFGVHKKDEKTGKMRANAALCVDCQRCVACCPIGALQIRPAENTFRPHAGWTQDARQEIYRQAATGGVLLSSMGSSQKEVPCYWDKLLLNASQVTNPPIDPLREPMETEVYLGRRPDKVRRGPDGKLDTALPPHLELKTPILFAAMSYGAISYNVHAALSRAAQALGTYYNTGEGGLHRDLYPYGANTIVQVASGRFGVHREYLMAGAAIEIKIGQGAKPGIGGHLTGAKIVGDVARTRMVPEGMDAISPAPHHDIYSIEDLRQLVASLKEATGYTKPVIVKVAAVHNIAAIASGIARSGADAIAIDGFRGGTGAAPARIRDNVGIPIELALAAVDERLRQEQIRRRISVIASGSIRNSADVVKAIALGADAVSIGTAALCALGCHLCASCHTGLCNWGIATQRPDLAARLDPDEGAQRLVNLVNAWTREIREMMGGMGINSIEALCGNRLALRGIGLTQKELDILGVKHAGE
;
A
#
# COMPACT_ATOMS: atom_id res chain seq x y z
N MET A 1 2.57 -44.93 2.80
CA MET A 1 2.07 -43.72 3.49
C MET A 1 3.02 -42.57 3.16
N LYS A 2 2.57 -41.47 2.55
CA LYS A 2 3.47 -40.32 2.31
C LYS A 2 3.69 -39.60 3.64
N ILE A 3 4.94 -39.31 3.99
CA ILE A 3 5.27 -38.55 5.20
C ILE A 3 4.80 -37.11 4.99
N GLN A 4 3.95 -36.62 5.90
CA GLN A 4 3.55 -35.23 5.92
C GLN A 4 4.55 -34.43 6.76
N TRP A 5 5.45 -33.72 6.09
CA TRP A 5 6.50 -32.91 6.72
C TRP A 5 6.00 -31.54 7.20
N ASP A 6 4.82 -31.11 6.74
CA ASP A 6 4.24 -29.81 7.07
C ASP A 6 3.29 -29.91 8.27
N THR A 7 3.60 -29.18 9.33
CA THR A 7 2.75 -29.07 10.53
C THR A 7 1.78 -27.89 10.38
N PRO A 8 0.51 -28.02 10.81
CA PRO A 8 -0.42 -26.90 10.79
C PRO A 8 0.15 -25.69 11.52
N ARG A 9 0.07 -24.50 10.91
CA ARG A 9 0.50 -23.24 11.55
C ARG A 9 -0.47 -22.77 12.63
N PHE A 10 -1.74 -23.13 12.48
CA PHE A 10 -2.82 -22.72 13.38
C PHE A 10 -3.59 -23.93 13.89
N ALA A 11 -4.12 -23.82 15.10
CA ALA A 11 -5.10 -24.72 15.66
C ALA A 11 -6.49 -24.09 15.54
N VAL A 12 -7.48 -24.90 15.15
CA VAL A 12 -8.88 -24.50 15.05
C VAL A 12 -9.62 -25.15 16.21
N LEU A 13 -9.89 -24.36 17.25
CA LEU A 13 -10.62 -24.82 18.42
C LEU A 13 -12.11 -24.60 18.22
N ARG A 14 -12.89 -25.64 18.52
CA ARG A 14 -14.35 -25.59 18.49
C ARG A 14 -14.87 -26.04 19.85
N ASP A 15 -15.52 -25.13 20.54
CA ASP A 15 -16.28 -25.46 21.74
C ASP A 15 -17.50 -26.31 21.33
N ARG A 16 -17.56 -27.54 21.85
CA ARG A 16 -18.62 -28.50 21.51
C ARG A 16 -19.90 -28.26 22.29
N GLU A 17 -19.83 -27.58 23.42
CA GLU A 17 -21.00 -27.24 24.24
C GLU A 17 -21.72 -26.03 23.62
N LEU A 18 -20.97 -25.09 23.04
CA LEU A 18 -21.54 -23.92 22.35
C LEU A 18 -21.92 -24.21 20.88
N CYS A 19 -21.25 -25.15 20.21
CA CYS A 19 -21.43 -25.34 18.77
C CYS A 19 -22.76 -26.04 18.42
N VAL A 20 -23.70 -25.26 17.87
CA VAL A 20 -25.01 -25.74 17.37
C VAL A 20 -24.99 -26.45 16.00
N ASN A 21 -23.81 -26.75 15.45
CA ASN A 21 -23.64 -27.43 14.15
C ASN A 21 -24.39 -26.79 12.96
N CYS A 22 -24.57 -25.46 12.97
CA CYS A 22 -25.29 -24.68 11.96
C CYS A 22 -24.64 -24.62 10.57
N ARG A 23 -23.44 -25.18 10.39
CA ARG A 23 -22.66 -25.21 9.13
C ARG A 23 -22.23 -23.86 8.56
N ILE A 24 -22.51 -22.73 9.22
CA ILE A 24 -22.07 -21.40 8.77
C ILE A 24 -20.56 -21.35 8.55
N CYS A 25 -19.76 -21.91 9.46
CA CYS A 25 -18.30 -21.94 9.31
C CYS A 25 -17.82 -22.73 8.07
N GLU A 26 -18.57 -23.74 7.63
CA GLU A 26 -18.30 -24.50 6.40
C GLU A 26 -18.61 -23.64 5.17
N GLN A 27 -19.76 -22.96 5.15
CA GLN A 27 -20.14 -22.04 4.07
C GLN A 27 -19.21 -20.82 3.95
N GLN A 28 -18.73 -20.30 5.08
CA GLN A 28 -17.92 -19.10 5.12
C GLN A 28 -16.43 -19.35 4.81
N CYS A 29 -15.96 -20.61 4.78
CA CYS A 29 -14.55 -20.94 4.60
C CYS A 29 -14.24 -21.53 3.21
N ALA A 30 -13.78 -20.68 2.28
CA ALA A 30 -13.36 -21.07 0.94
C ALA A 30 -12.15 -22.01 0.89
N PHE A 31 -11.36 -22.08 1.98
CA PHE A 31 -10.24 -23.01 2.12
C PHE A 31 -10.68 -24.43 2.51
N GLY A 32 -11.97 -24.66 2.78
CA GLY A 32 -12.48 -25.99 3.11
C GLY A 32 -12.03 -26.51 4.47
N VAL A 33 -11.70 -25.61 5.42
CA VAL A 33 -11.24 -25.99 6.77
C VAL A 33 -12.32 -26.77 7.51
N HIS A 34 -13.60 -26.39 7.38
CA HIS A 34 -14.68 -26.97 8.16
C HIS A 34 -15.54 -27.90 7.32
N LYS A 35 -15.90 -29.06 7.88
CA LYS A 35 -16.83 -30.02 7.27
C LYS A 35 -17.78 -30.60 8.30
N LYS A 36 -19.05 -30.79 7.95
CA LYS A 36 -19.97 -31.58 8.78
C LYS A 36 -19.71 -33.07 8.55
N ASP A 37 -19.46 -33.81 9.61
CA ASP A 37 -19.35 -35.27 9.54
C ASP A 37 -20.76 -35.89 9.45
N GLU A 38 -21.03 -36.63 8.37
CA GLU A 38 -22.36 -37.17 8.08
C GLU A 38 -22.80 -38.25 9.08
N LYS A 39 -21.85 -39.00 9.65
CA LYS A 39 -22.16 -40.09 10.59
C LYS A 39 -22.49 -39.57 11.98
N THR A 40 -21.75 -38.56 12.43
CA THR A 40 -21.84 -38.03 13.79
C THR A 40 -22.66 -36.75 13.88
N GLY A 41 -22.96 -36.10 12.76
CA GLY A 41 -23.61 -34.79 12.69
C GLY A 41 -22.76 -33.63 13.22
N LYS A 42 -21.53 -33.90 13.68
CA LYS A 42 -20.65 -32.90 14.32
C LYS A 42 -19.79 -32.17 13.29
N MET A 43 -19.56 -30.88 13.52
CA MET A 43 -18.58 -30.12 12.73
C MET A 43 -17.15 -30.56 13.06
N ARG A 44 -16.36 -30.85 12.03
CA ARG A 44 -14.92 -31.12 12.11
C ARG A 44 -14.12 -30.01 11.42
N ALA A 45 -12.85 -29.88 11.80
CA ALA A 45 -11.93 -28.91 11.20
C ALA A 45 -10.62 -29.58 10.78
N ASN A 46 -10.14 -29.30 9.57
CA ASN A 46 -8.81 -29.62 9.11
C ASN A 46 -7.91 -28.39 9.26
N ALA A 47 -7.17 -28.34 10.37
CA ALA A 47 -6.32 -27.20 10.72
C ALA A 47 -5.18 -26.95 9.72
N ALA A 48 -4.75 -27.97 8.96
CA ALA A 48 -3.69 -27.83 7.95
C ALA A 48 -4.07 -26.88 6.80
N LEU A 49 -5.36 -26.66 6.57
CA LEU A 49 -5.88 -25.74 5.54
C LEU A 49 -6.14 -24.32 6.08
N CYS A 50 -6.00 -24.12 7.40
CA CYS A 50 -6.30 -22.84 8.00
C CYS A 50 -5.21 -21.82 7.67
N VAL A 51 -5.63 -20.64 7.21
CA VAL A 51 -4.75 -19.49 6.95
C VAL A 51 -4.95 -18.36 7.96
N ASP A 52 -5.76 -18.60 9.00
CA ASP A 52 -6.12 -17.62 10.01
C ASP A 52 -6.70 -16.31 9.45
N CYS A 53 -7.66 -16.42 8.53
CA CYS A 53 -8.38 -15.26 8.02
C CYS A 53 -9.51 -14.78 8.94
N GLN A 54 -9.73 -15.43 10.10
CA GLN A 54 -10.75 -15.11 11.11
C GLN A 54 -12.23 -15.06 10.65
N ARG A 55 -12.54 -15.28 9.36
CA ARG A 55 -13.92 -15.22 8.85
C ARG A 55 -14.89 -16.16 9.59
N CYS A 56 -14.50 -17.42 9.77
CA CYS A 56 -15.37 -18.41 10.42
C CYS A 56 -15.61 -18.12 11.90
N VAL A 57 -14.67 -17.45 12.56
CA VAL A 57 -14.79 -16.97 13.94
C VAL A 57 -15.76 -15.79 13.97
N ALA A 58 -15.53 -14.77 13.14
CA ALA A 58 -16.36 -13.57 13.07
C ALA A 58 -17.82 -13.85 12.68
N CYS A 59 -18.06 -14.83 11.81
CA CYS A 59 -19.41 -15.21 11.39
C CYS A 59 -20.07 -16.28 12.30
N CYS A 60 -19.43 -16.71 13.39
CA CYS A 60 -20.03 -17.70 14.29
C CYS A 60 -21.07 -17.03 15.19
N PRO A 61 -22.37 -17.37 15.08
CA PRO A 61 -23.43 -16.65 15.81
C PRO A 61 -23.37 -16.84 17.33
N ILE A 62 -22.77 -17.94 17.80
CA ILE A 62 -22.66 -18.30 19.22
C ILE A 62 -21.21 -18.15 19.74
N GLY A 63 -20.26 -17.72 18.88
CA GLY A 63 -18.85 -17.57 19.29
C GLY A 63 -18.14 -18.88 19.62
N ALA A 64 -18.59 -20.02 19.10
CA ALA A 64 -18.06 -21.35 19.43
C ALA A 64 -16.70 -21.70 18.78
N LEU A 65 -16.06 -20.74 18.10
CA LEU A 65 -14.84 -20.95 17.31
C LEU A 65 -13.74 -20.01 17.75
N GLN A 66 -12.52 -20.55 17.85
CA GLN A 66 -11.30 -19.78 18.06
C GLN A 66 -10.20 -20.34 17.15
N ILE A 67 -9.36 -19.44 16.64
CA ILE A 67 -8.14 -19.82 15.91
C ILE A 67 -6.96 -19.27 16.72
N ARG A 68 -5.99 -20.12 16.99
CA ARG A 68 -4.76 -19.77 17.72
C ARG A 68 -3.54 -20.36 17.03
N PRO A 69 -2.31 -19.87 17.30
CA PRO A 69 -1.10 -20.56 16.87
C PRO A 69 -1.11 -22.03 17.29
N ALA A 70 -0.65 -22.93 16.44
CA ALA A 70 -0.59 -24.35 16.77
C ALA A 70 0.47 -24.61 17.85
N GLU A 71 0.10 -25.39 18.88
CA GLU A 71 1.04 -25.81 19.94
C GLU A 71 2.03 -26.87 19.44
N ASN A 72 1.65 -27.64 18.41
CA ASN A 72 2.53 -28.64 17.81
C ASN A 72 3.56 -27.97 16.88
N THR A 73 4.53 -27.33 17.52
CA THR A 73 5.68 -26.70 16.86
C THR A 73 6.87 -27.65 16.84
N PHE A 74 7.72 -27.54 15.82
CA PHE A 74 9.02 -28.22 15.88
C PHE A 74 9.80 -27.75 17.12
N ARG A 75 10.72 -28.60 17.60
CA ARG A 75 11.66 -28.23 18.69
C ARG A 75 12.23 -26.82 18.42
N PRO A 76 12.14 -25.89 19.39
CA PRO A 76 12.71 -24.56 19.27
C PRO A 76 14.21 -24.63 18.93
N HIS A 77 14.66 -23.77 18.04
CA HIS A 77 16.05 -23.70 17.62
C HIS A 77 16.43 -22.27 17.27
N ALA A 78 17.53 -21.76 17.85
CA ALA A 78 17.93 -20.36 17.70
C ALA A 78 18.15 -19.94 16.23
N GLY A 79 18.80 -20.78 15.44
CA GLY A 79 19.04 -20.51 14.01
C GLY A 79 17.99 -21.02 13.03
N TRP A 80 17.02 -21.84 13.48
CA TRP A 80 16.09 -22.53 12.57
C TRP A 80 14.66 -22.38 13.06
N THR A 81 14.00 -21.30 12.63
CA THR A 81 12.59 -21.05 12.93
C THR A 81 11.70 -22.15 12.35
N GLN A 82 10.49 -22.29 12.89
CA GLN A 82 9.50 -23.21 12.34
C GLN A 82 9.16 -22.87 10.89
N ASP A 83 8.88 -21.59 10.60
CA ASP A 83 8.57 -21.12 9.26
C ASP A 83 9.70 -21.44 8.28
N ALA A 84 10.97 -21.22 8.66
CA ALA A 84 12.11 -21.55 7.80
C ALA A 84 12.17 -23.04 7.44
N ARG A 85 11.96 -23.93 8.41
CA ARG A 85 11.96 -25.39 8.17
C ARG A 85 10.77 -25.84 7.32
N GLN A 86 9.56 -25.35 7.61
CA GLN A 86 8.37 -25.68 6.83
C GLN A 86 8.49 -25.24 5.37
N GLU A 87 9.05 -24.06 5.14
CA GLU A 87 9.28 -23.56 3.78
C GLU A 87 10.29 -24.44 3.04
N ILE A 88 11.39 -24.85 3.68
CA ILE A 88 12.35 -25.81 3.10
C ILE A 88 11.66 -27.12 2.72
N TYR A 89 10.81 -27.68 3.60
CA TYR A 89 10.09 -28.92 3.28
C TYR A 89 9.11 -28.74 2.12
N ARG A 90 8.40 -27.61 2.05
CA ARG A 90 7.50 -27.30 0.92
C ARG A 90 8.26 -27.14 -0.39
N GLN A 91 9.42 -26.50 -0.37
CA GLN A 91 10.30 -26.39 -1.55
C GLN A 91 10.89 -27.74 -1.94
N ALA A 92 11.41 -28.51 -0.99
CA ALA A 92 11.96 -29.85 -1.26
C ALA A 92 10.92 -30.80 -1.85
N ALA A 93 9.66 -30.67 -1.47
CA ALA A 93 8.57 -31.48 -1.99
C ALA A 93 8.15 -31.12 -3.44
N THR A 94 8.41 -29.90 -3.89
CA THR A 94 7.87 -29.38 -5.17
C THR A 94 8.92 -28.88 -6.16
N GLY A 95 10.13 -28.56 -5.69
CA GLY A 95 11.12 -27.78 -6.44
C GLY A 95 10.69 -26.33 -6.72
N GLY A 96 9.53 -25.89 -6.22
CA GLY A 96 8.89 -24.64 -6.60
C GLY A 96 9.34 -23.42 -5.78
N VAL A 97 9.16 -22.24 -6.38
CA VAL A 97 9.30 -20.96 -5.67
C VAL A 97 8.05 -20.72 -4.82
N LEU A 98 8.23 -20.46 -3.52
CA LEU A 98 7.12 -20.14 -2.63
C LEU A 98 6.60 -18.73 -2.89
N LEU A 99 5.31 -18.62 -3.18
CA LEU A 99 4.61 -17.36 -3.28
C LEU A 99 4.01 -16.98 -1.92
N SER A 100 4.00 -15.68 -1.67
CA SER A 100 3.32 -15.10 -0.52
C SER A 100 2.71 -13.75 -0.88
N SER A 101 1.96 -13.16 0.04
CA SER A 101 1.22 -11.91 -0.15
C SER A 101 1.42 -10.99 1.05
N MET A 102 0.90 -9.76 0.96
CA MET A 102 1.08 -8.68 1.95
C MET A 102 2.55 -8.26 2.10
N GLY A 103 2.83 -7.34 3.02
CA GLY A 103 4.21 -6.92 3.33
C GLY A 103 4.98 -7.98 4.11
N SER A 104 6.29 -7.74 4.30
CA SER A 104 7.12 -8.67 5.07
C SER A 104 6.62 -8.81 6.51
N SER A 105 6.38 -10.04 6.95
CA SER A 105 5.90 -10.39 8.30
C SER A 105 6.91 -11.19 9.11
N GLN A 106 8.01 -11.64 8.50
CA GLN A 106 8.92 -12.63 9.09
C GLN A 106 10.24 -12.07 9.63
N LYS A 107 10.56 -10.78 9.41
CA LYS A 107 11.84 -10.21 9.82
C LYS A 107 11.72 -9.15 10.91
N GLU A 108 12.57 -9.28 11.92
CA GLU A 108 12.87 -8.28 12.95
C GLU A 108 13.70 -7.10 12.40
N VAL A 109 13.32 -6.57 11.24
CA VAL A 109 13.83 -5.24 10.85
C VAL A 109 13.14 -4.23 11.76
N PRO A 110 13.82 -3.18 12.26
CA PRO A 110 13.14 -2.12 13.01
C PRO A 110 12.04 -1.45 12.18
N CYS A 111 10.90 -1.11 12.79
CA CYS A 111 10.00 -0.10 12.23
C CYS A 111 10.43 1.25 12.82
N TYR A 112 11.01 2.12 12.00
CA TYR A 112 11.57 3.38 12.49
C TYR A 112 10.48 4.37 12.89
N TRP A 113 9.26 4.23 12.35
CA TRP A 113 8.10 4.95 12.84
C TRP A 113 7.89 4.82 14.36
N ASP A 114 8.12 3.63 14.92
CA ASP A 114 7.96 3.35 16.35
C ASP A 114 9.10 3.91 17.20
N LYS A 115 10.21 4.31 16.55
CA LYS A 115 11.40 4.92 17.17
C LYS A 115 11.46 6.44 17.00
N LEU A 116 10.43 7.04 16.40
CA LEU A 116 10.30 8.47 16.21
C LEU A 116 9.15 8.98 17.08
N LEU A 117 9.44 9.96 17.91
CA LEU A 117 8.47 10.69 18.71
C LEU A 117 8.20 12.06 18.08
N LEU A 118 6.97 12.54 18.27
CA LEU A 118 6.54 13.87 17.87
C LEU A 118 6.81 14.85 19.00
N ASN A 119 7.30 16.04 18.67
CA ASN A 119 7.42 17.12 19.64
C ASN A 119 6.05 17.70 20.00
N ALA A 120 6.01 18.36 21.16
CA ALA A 120 4.86 19.14 21.60
C ALA A 120 5.31 20.54 22.01
N SER A 121 4.49 21.53 21.67
CA SER A 121 4.61 22.92 22.05
C SER A 121 4.17 23.13 23.51
N GLN A 122 4.86 24.02 24.22
CA GLN A 122 4.59 24.36 25.63
C GLN A 122 4.85 25.86 25.87
N VAL A 123 5.86 26.23 26.66
CA VAL A 123 6.12 27.61 27.08
C VAL A 123 6.88 28.42 26.02
N THR A 124 7.76 27.77 25.26
CA THR A 124 8.59 28.44 24.23
C THR A 124 7.84 28.69 22.92
N ASN A 125 6.82 27.89 22.64
CA ASN A 125 5.89 28.07 21.52
C ASN A 125 4.53 27.54 21.98
N PRO A 126 3.44 28.32 21.86
CA PRO A 126 2.12 27.87 22.29
C PRO A 126 1.55 26.82 21.33
N PRO A 127 0.79 25.83 21.83
CA PRO A 127 0.00 24.95 20.98
C PRO A 127 -1.16 25.71 20.33
N ILE A 128 -1.66 25.18 19.24
CA ILE A 128 -2.82 25.67 18.49
C ILE A 128 -3.98 24.71 18.74
N ASP A 129 -5.17 25.20 19.07
CA ASP A 129 -6.38 24.39 19.30
C ASP A 129 -7.12 24.14 17.99
N PRO A 130 -7.08 22.93 17.40
CA PRO A 130 -7.72 22.63 16.12
C PRO A 130 -9.25 22.76 16.13
N LEU A 131 -9.88 22.80 17.31
CA LEU A 131 -11.33 22.98 17.43
C LEU A 131 -11.73 24.45 17.32
N ARG A 132 -10.79 25.39 17.56
CA ARG A 132 -11.05 26.83 17.62
C ARG A 132 -10.27 27.61 16.56
N GLU A 133 -9.16 27.07 16.11
CA GLU A 133 -8.22 27.72 15.20
C GLU A 133 -8.17 26.98 13.86
N PRO A 134 -7.96 27.71 12.74
CA PRO A 134 -7.94 27.10 11.42
C PRO A 134 -6.72 26.19 11.26
N MET A 135 -6.97 24.98 10.76
CA MET A 135 -5.94 23.98 10.47
C MET A 135 -6.03 23.57 8.99
N GLU A 136 -4.91 23.68 8.30
CA GLU A 136 -4.77 23.41 6.88
C GLU A 136 -4.11 22.03 6.68
N THR A 137 -4.75 21.19 5.85
CA THR A 137 -4.34 19.81 5.56
C THR A 137 -4.34 19.51 4.06
N GLU A 138 -4.53 20.52 3.22
CA GLU A 138 -4.58 20.36 1.78
C GLU A 138 -3.17 20.20 1.22
N VAL A 139 -3.06 19.43 0.14
CA VAL A 139 -1.77 19.19 -0.51
C VAL A 139 -1.94 19.31 -2.01
N TYR A 140 -1.00 20.00 -2.65
CA TYR A 140 -0.91 20.13 -4.10
C TYR A 140 0.31 19.34 -4.59
N LEU A 141 0.06 18.22 -5.28
CA LEU A 141 1.13 17.37 -5.81
C LEU A 141 1.45 17.73 -7.26
N GLY A 142 2.71 18.05 -7.52
CA GLY A 142 3.23 18.38 -8.83
C GLY A 142 4.34 19.44 -8.76
N ARG A 143 4.84 19.83 -9.94
CA ARG A 143 5.96 20.77 -10.04
C ARG A 143 5.55 22.18 -9.59
N ARG A 144 6.33 22.80 -8.71
CA ARG A 144 6.13 24.21 -8.33
C ARG A 144 6.93 25.16 -9.24
N PRO A 145 6.48 26.41 -9.44
CA PRO A 145 7.24 27.41 -10.20
C PRO A 145 8.61 27.68 -9.58
N ASP A 146 9.66 27.76 -10.41
CA ASP A 146 11.02 28.06 -9.94
C ASP A 146 11.15 29.50 -9.39
N LYS A 147 10.31 30.43 -9.88
CA LYS A 147 10.25 31.82 -9.44
C LYS A 147 8.85 32.38 -9.53
N VAL A 148 8.54 33.31 -8.63
CA VAL A 148 7.33 34.14 -8.72
C VAL A 148 7.45 35.05 -9.93
N ARG A 149 6.42 35.09 -10.77
CA ARG A 149 6.35 35.96 -11.95
C ARG A 149 5.19 36.93 -11.80
N ARG A 150 5.32 38.12 -12.38
CA ARG A 150 4.23 39.08 -12.49
C ARG A 150 3.91 39.30 -13.97
N GLY A 151 2.63 39.41 -14.28
CA GLY A 151 2.15 39.77 -15.60
C GLY A 151 2.42 41.25 -15.94
N PRO A 152 2.15 41.67 -17.18
CA PRO A 152 2.31 43.05 -17.63
C PRO A 152 1.49 44.08 -16.82
N ASP A 153 0.42 43.63 -16.16
CA ASP A 153 -0.46 44.43 -15.28
C ASP A 153 0.03 44.50 -13.83
N GLY A 154 1.19 43.91 -13.53
CA GLY A 154 1.77 43.85 -12.20
C GLY A 154 1.17 42.78 -11.28
N LYS A 155 0.15 42.03 -11.71
CA LYS A 155 -0.44 40.93 -10.92
C LYS A 155 0.43 39.69 -10.94
N LEU A 156 0.32 38.85 -9.92
CA LEU A 156 1.04 37.57 -9.88
C LEU A 156 0.52 36.62 -10.96
N ASP A 157 1.45 36.02 -11.70
CA ASP A 157 1.16 34.88 -12.56
C ASP A 157 0.87 33.68 -11.67
N THR A 158 -0.40 33.31 -11.59
CA THR A 158 -0.92 32.21 -10.78
C THR A 158 -1.20 30.96 -11.63
N ALA A 159 -0.84 30.98 -12.91
CA ALA A 159 -0.98 29.81 -13.77
C ALA A 159 -0.02 28.71 -13.31
N LEU A 160 -0.59 27.62 -12.84
CA LEU A 160 0.15 26.44 -12.42
C LEU A 160 0.10 25.36 -13.51
N PRO A 161 1.16 24.55 -13.68
CA PRO A 161 1.06 23.31 -14.44
C PRO A 161 0.03 22.37 -13.80
N PRO A 162 -0.38 21.27 -14.45
CA PRO A 162 -1.32 20.33 -13.84
C PRO A 162 -0.84 19.82 -12.48
N HIS A 163 -1.70 19.96 -11.46
CA HIS A 163 -1.50 19.46 -10.11
C HIS A 163 -2.63 18.52 -9.71
N LEU A 164 -2.33 17.64 -8.75
CA LEU A 164 -3.35 16.94 -7.99
C LEU A 164 -3.61 17.69 -6.69
N GLU A 165 -4.87 18.01 -6.43
CA GLU A 165 -5.31 18.66 -5.20
C GLU A 165 -5.92 17.62 -4.26
N LEU A 166 -5.40 17.50 -3.05
CA LEU A 166 -5.90 16.60 -2.03
C LEU A 166 -6.39 17.41 -0.85
N LYS A 167 -7.57 17.10 -0.33
CA LYS A 167 -8.09 17.71 0.91
C LYS A 167 -7.43 17.19 2.20
N THR A 168 -6.61 16.16 2.05
CA THR A 168 -5.88 15.46 3.11
C THR A 168 -4.56 14.95 2.54
N PRO A 169 -3.48 14.83 3.32
CA PRO A 169 -2.19 14.36 2.80
C PRO A 169 -2.15 12.84 2.53
N ILE A 170 -3.31 12.19 2.36
CA ILE A 170 -3.48 10.74 2.27
C ILE A 170 -4.11 10.37 0.93
N LEU A 171 -3.50 9.41 0.23
CA LEU A 171 -3.99 8.77 -1.00
C LEU A 171 -4.20 7.27 -0.77
N PHE A 172 -5.01 6.62 -1.60
CA PHE A 172 -5.06 5.16 -1.64
C PHE A 172 -4.03 4.60 -2.63
N ALA A 173 -3.21 3.67 -2.14
CA ALA A 173 -2.09 3.11 -2.89
C ALA A 173 -2.53 2.31 -4.13
N ALA A 174 -1.62 2.20 -5.09
CA ALA A 174 -1.79 1.39 -6.30
C ALA A 174 -2.00 -0.09 -5.97
N MET A 175 -3.21 -0.60 -6.24
CA MET A 175 -3.58 -2.00 -6.07
C MET A 175 -4.34 -2.45 -7.31
N SER A 176 -3.87 -3.50 -8.00
CA SER A 176 -4.38 -3.83 -9.32
C SER A 176 -5.73 -4.51 -9.31
N TYR A 177 -6.57 -4.15 -10.29
CA TYR A 177 -7.75 -4.95 -10.62
C TYR A 177 -7.28 -6.35 -11.06
N GLY A 178 -7.86 -7.36 -10.42
CA GLY A 178 -7.37 -8.74 -10.44
C GLY A 178 -6.65 -9.13 -9.14
N ALA A 179 -5.73 -8.30 -8.61
CA ALA A 179 -5.15 -8.57 -7.29
C ALA A 179 -6.21 -8.38 -6.19
N ILE A 180 -6.96 -7.29 -6.28
CA ILE A 180 -8.17 -7.01 -5.50
C ILE A 180 -9.42 -7.10 -6.39
N SER A 181 -10.58 -7.29 -5.78
CA SER A 181 -11.87 -7.44 -6.46
C SER A 181 -12.35 -6.11 -7.03
N TYR A 182 -13.30 -6.17 -7.96
CA TYR A 182 -14.00 -4.99 -8.46
C TYR A 182 -14.65 -4.19 -7.32
N ASN A 183 -15.26 -4.87 -6.35
CA ASN A 183 -15.94 -4.24 -5.22
C ASN A 183 -14.99 -3.39 -4.38
N VAL A 184 -13.73 -3.81 -4.22
CA VAL A 184 -12.70 -2.98 -3.55
C VAL A 184 -12.36 -1.74 -4.38
N HIS A 185 -12.21 -1.87 -5.70
CA HIS A 185 -11.96 -0.70 -6.56
C HIS A 185 -13.14 0.28 -6.53
N ALA A 186 -14.37 -0.21 -6.58
CA ALA A 186 -15.57 0.60 -6.47
C ALA A 186 -15.60 1.35 -5.12
N ALA A 187 -15.35 0.65 -4.00
CA ALA A 187 -15.25 1.27 -2.68
C ALA A 187 -14.17 2.36 -2.61
N LEU A 188 -12.96 2.09 -3.12
CA LEU A 188 -11.86 3.05 -3.16
C LEU A 188 -12.19 4.28 -4.01
N SER A 189 -12.82 4.09 -5.17
CA SER A 189 -13.18 5.18 -6.08
C SER A 189 -14.23 6.12 -5.48
N ARG A 190 -15.27 5.56 -4.85
CA ARG A 190 -16.31 6.31 -4.13
C ARG A 190 -15.73 7.05 -2.93
N ALA A 191 -14.88 6.40 -2.14
CA ALA A 191 -14.21 7.02 -1.01
C ALA A 191 -13.28 8.16 -1.43
N ALA A 192 -12.48 7.96 -2.49
CA ALA A 192 -11.58 8.98 -3.01
C ALA A 192 -12.35 10.24 -3.46
N GLN A 193 -13.47 10.05 -4.18
CA GLN A 193 -14.36 11.15 -4.57
C GLN A 193 -14.94 11.88 -3.35
N ALA A 194 -15.49 11.15 -2.38
CA ALA A 194 -16.09 11.73 -1.18
C ALA A 194 -15.08 12.51 -0.30
N LEU A 195 -13.83 12.07 -0.28
CA LEU A 195 -12.76 12.67 0.51
C LEU A 195 -12.01 13.79 -0.22
N GLY A 196 -12.25 14.01 -1.51
CA GLY A 196 -11.42 14.91 -2.32
C GLY A 196 -9.95 14.48 -2.34
N THR A 197 -9.70 13.19 -2.51
CA THR A 197 -8.36 12.62 -2.72
C THR A 197 -8.40 11.63 -3.89
N TYR A 198 -7.35 10.84 -4.08
CA TYR A 198 -7.20 9.93 -5.20
C TYR A 198 -6.95 8.48 -4.76
N TYR A 199 -7.41 7.54 -5.59
CA TYR A 199 -6.97 6.15 -5.55
C TYR A 199 -6.24 5.80 -6.85
N ASN A 200 -5.42 4.75 -6.82
CA ASN A 200 -4.62 4.34 -7.96
C ASN A 200 -4.99 2.94 -8.45
N THR A 201 -5.14 2.79 -9.77
CA THR A 201 -5.62 1.55 -10.43
C THR A 201 -4.69 0.36 -10.26
N GLY A 202 -3.41 0.59 -9.97
CA GLY A 202 -2.37 -0.42 -10.13
C GLY A 202 -2.25 -0.92 -11.57
N GLU A 203 -1.48 -1.99 -11.74
CA GLU A 203 -1.04 -2.52 -13.04
C GLU A 203 -2.13 -3.29 -13.83
N GLY A 204 -3.38 -3.24 -13.39
CA GLY A 204 -4.46 -4.12 -13.89
C GLY A 204 -5.34 -3.54 -14.99
N GLY A 205 -5.09 -2.28 -15.39
CA GLY A 205 -6.04 -1.48 -16.16
C GLY A 205 -7.17 -0.91 -15.28
N LEU A 206 -8.12 -0.23 -15.92
CA LEU A 206 -9.30 0.37 -15.27
C LEU A 206 -10.57 -0.24 -15.85
N HIS A 207 -11.41 -0.81 -14.99
CA HIS A 207 -12.74 -1.28 -15.40
C HIS A 207 -13.59 -0.09 -15.89
N ARG A 208 -14.32 -0.27 -17.01
CA ARG A 208 -15.06 0.82 -17.67
C ARG A 208 -16.10 1.49 -16.76
N ASP A 209 -16.76 0.71 -15.92
CA ASP A 209 -17.74 1.22 -14.94
C ASP A 209 -17.17 2.22 -13.94
N LEU A 210 -15.84 2.30 -13.80
CA LEU A 210 -15.16 3.24 -12.91
C LEU A 210 -14.67 4.51 -13.60
N TYR A 211 -14.83 4.63 -14.91
CA TYR A 211 -14.48 5.85 -15.66
C TYR A 211 -15.21 7.10 -15.15
N PRO A 212 -16.48 7.03 -14.69
CA PRO A 212 -17.14 8.18 -14.06
C PRO A 212 -16.42 8.74 -12.82
N TYR A 213 -15.57 7.95 -12.16
CA TYR A 213 -14.75 8.38 -11.02
C TYR A 213 -13.35 8.88 -11.42
N GLY A 214 -13.09 9.00 -12.73
CA GLY A 214 -11.78 9.30 -13.30
C GLY A 214 -11.08 10.55 -12.75
N ALA A 215 -11.86 11.56 -12.35
CA ALA A 215 -11.34 12.78 -11.70
C ALA A 215 -10.62 12.52 -10.36
N ASN A 216 -10.86 11.36 -9.74
CA ASN A 216 -10.22 10.89 -8.50
C ASN A 216 -9.39 9.61 -8.71
N THR A 217 -9.09 9.25 -9.97
CA THR A 217 -8.35 8.02 -10.32
C THR A 217 -6.95 8.36 -10.86
N ILE A 218 -5.92 7.76 -10.29
CA ILE A 218 -4.57 7.73 -10.86
C ILE A 218 -4.42 6.43 -11.65
N VAL A 219 -4.16 6.52 -12.95
CA VAL A 219 -3.96 5.36 -13.82
C VAL A 219 -2.50 4.97 -13.87
N GLN A 220 -2.19 3.67 -13.81
CA GLN A 220 -0.81 3.19 -13.80
C GLN A 220 -0.34 2.69 -15.17
N VAL A 221 0.91 2.99 -15.53
CA VAL A 221 1.64 2.42 -16.66
C VAL A 221 2.81 1.62 -16.10
N ALA A 222 2.69 0.29 -16.16
CA ALA A 222 3.71 -0.65 -15.68
C ALA A 222 4.28 -1.47 -16.84
N SER A 223 5.35 -2.23 -16.58
CA SER A 223 6.12 -2.96 -17.61
C SER A 223 5.29 -3.84 -18.54
N GLY A 224 4.23 -4.49 -18.04
CA GLY A 224 3.35 -5.34 -18.85
C GLY A 224 2.34 -4.61 -19.73
N ARG A 225 2.15 -3.28 -19.57
CA ARG A 225 1.19 -2.45 -20.32
C ARG A 225 -0.25 -2.99 -20.38
N PHE A 226 -0.65 -3.81 -19.41
CA PHE A 226 -2.01 -4.36 -19.35
C PHE A 226 -3.05 -3.23 -19.27
N GLY A 227 -4.03 -3.27 -20.19
CA GLY A 227 -5.11 -2.28 -20.24
C GLY A 227 -4.68 -0.86 -20.60
N VAL A 228 -3.46 -0.63 -21.08
CA VAL A 228 -2.97 0.72 -21.40
C VAL A 228 -3.33 1.10 -22.84
N HIS A 229 -4.28 2.01 -23.00
CA HIS A 229 -4.66 2.62 -24.28
C HIS A 229 -5.01 4.10 -24.07
N ARG A 230 -5.22 4.86 -25.16
CA ARG A 230 -5.45 6.32 -25.09
C ARG A 230 -6.63 6.71 -24.19
N GLU A 231 -7.79 6.05 -24.34
CA GLU A 231 -8.97 6.34 -23.50
C GLU A 231 -8.71 6.08 -22.02
N TYR A 232 -7.96 5.01 -21.68
CA TYR A 232 -7.53 4.72 -20.32
C TYR A 232 -6.66 5.85 -19.74
N LEU A 233 -5.66 6.32 -20.49
CA LEU A 233 -4.80 7.42 -20.06
C LEU A 233 -5.59 8.72 -19.83
N MET A 234 -6.58 9.00 -20.68
CA MET A 234 -7.42 10.19 -20.57
C MET A 234 -8.43 10.10 -19.42
N ALA A 235 -8.85 8.90 -19.04
CA ALA A 235 -9.83 8.68 -17.98
C ALA A 235 -9.32 9.10 -16.60
N GLY A 236 -8.03 8.87 -16.29
CA GLY A 236 -7.46 9.22 -14.98
C GLY A 236 -7.16 10.72 -14.81
N ALA A 237 -7.07 11.17 -13.57
CA ALA A 237 -6.61 12.50 -13.18
C ALA A 237 -5.08 12.66 -13.32
N ALA A 238 -4.33 11.58 -13.15
CA ALA A 238 -2.88 11.52 -13.33
C ALA A 238 -2.43 10.15 -13.84
N ILE A 239 -1.18 10.09 -14.30
CA ILE A 239 -0.55 8.84 -14.75
C ILE A 239 0.62 8.50 -13.83
N GLU A 240 0.69 7.27 -13.33
CA GLU A 240 1.84 6.77 -12.57
C GLU A 240 2.64 5.76 -13.39
N ILE A 241 3.89 6.07 -13.71
CA ILE A 241 4.86 5.11 -14.26
C ILE A 241 5.39 4.27 -13.10
N LYS A 242 5.17 2.96 -13.11
CA LYS A 242 5.61 2.06 -12.05
C LYS A 242 6.89 1.33 -12.42
N ILE A 243 8.03 1.84 -11.94
CA ILE A 243 9.34 1.21 -12.09
C ILE A 243 9.51 0.06 -11.09
N GLY A 244 9.00 0.21 -9.87
CA GLY A 244 9.14 -0.80 -8.83
C GLY A 244 8.11 -0.71 -7.72
N GLN A 245 8.06 -1.74 -6.88
CA GLN A 245 7.27 -1.74 -5.65
C GLN A 245 8.06 -2.34 -4.50
N GLY A 246 7.79 -1.88 -3.29
CA GLY A 246 8.56 -2.25 -2.11
C GLY A 246 8.53 -3.76 -1.81
N ALA A 247 7.41 -4.41 -2.08
CA ALA A 247 7.23 -5.85 -1.82
C ALA A 247 8.05 -6.78 -2.73
N LYS A 248 8.51 -6.28 -3.89
CA LYS A 248 9.34 -7.07 -4.82
C LYS A 248 10.10 -6.16 -5.79
N PRO A 249 11.11 -5.44 -5.30
CA PRO A 249 11.96 -4.64 -6.15
C PRO A 249 12.69 -5.52 -7.17
N GLY A 250 12.86 -5.02 -8.40
CA GLY A 250 13.62 -5.70 -9.45
C GLY A 250 12.87 -6.78 -10.23
N ILE A 251 11.59 -7.04 -9.93
CA ILE A 251 10.74 -7.95 -10.72
C ILE A 251 9.35 -7.36 -10.98
N GLY A 252 8.66 -7.91 -11.98
CA GLY A 252 7.36 -7.43 -12.43
C GLY A 252 6.16 -7.84 -11.55
N GLY A 253 5.00 -7.31 -11.92
CA GLY A 253 3.70 -7.73 -11.42
C GLY A 253 3.42 -9.22 -11.63
N HIS A 254 2.80 -9.88 -10.66
CA HIS A 254 2.41 -11.29 -10.76
C HIS A 254 0.93 -11.39 -10.41
N LEU A 255 0.14 -11.96 -11.30
CA LEU A 255 -1.24 -12.32 -11.04
C LEU A 255 -1.47 -13.76 -11.52
N THR A 256 -1.99 -14.60 -10.63
CA THR A 256 -2.24 -16.02 -10.93
C THR A 256 -3.42 -16.17 -11.89
N GLY A 257 -3.36 -17.16 -12.77
CA GLY A 257 -4.37 -17.46 -13.79
C GLY A 257 -5.74 -17.75 -13.20
N ALA A 258 -5.77 -18.32 -11.99
CA ALA A 258 -7.00 -18.49 -11.20
C ALA A 258 -7.76 -17.18 -10.91
N LYS A 259 -7.10 -16.03 -11.06
CA LYS A 259 -7.66 -14.68 -10.88
C LYS A 259 -7.76 -13.90 -12.19
N ILE A 260 -7.46 -14.52 -13.33
CA ILE A 260 -7.56 -13.91 -14.66
C ILE A 260 -8.77 -14.55 -15.33
N VAL A 261 -9.94 -14.03 -14.96
CA VAL A 261 -11.25 -14.54 -15.39
C VAL A 261 -12.16 -13.35 -15.71
N GLY A 262 -13.07 -13.52 -16.68
CA GLY A 262 -14.09 -12.56 -17.02
C GLY A 262 -13.54 -11.15 -17.29
N ASP A 263 -14.06 -10.16 -16.57
CA ASP A 263 -13.70 -8.76 -16.74
C ASP A 263 -12.23 -8.46 -16.43
N VAL A 264 -11.56 -9.24 -15.57
CA VAL A 264 -10.13 -9.05 -15.30
C VAL A 264 -9.31 -9.35 -16.56
N ALA A 265 -9.61 -10.44 -17.27
CA ALA A 265 -8.93 -10.81 -18.50
C ALA A 265 -9.21 -9.80 -19.61
N ARG A 266 -10.48 -9.38 -19.77
CA ARG A 266 -10.90 -8.34 -20.73
C ARG A 266 -10.19 -7.00 -20.47
N THR A 267 -10.18 -6.54 -19.23
CA THR A 267 -9.56 -5.25 -18.84
C THR A 267 -8.05 -5.27 -19.11
N ARG A 268 -7.40 -6.41 -18.89
CA ARG A 268 -5.96 -6.58 -19.13
C ARG A 268 -5.59 -6.84 -20.58
N MET A 269 -6.56 -7.19 -21.42
CA MET A 269 -6.37 -7.65 -22.81
C MET A 269 -5.49 -8.90 -22.89
N VAL A 270 -5.75 -9.89 -22.02
CA VAL A 270 -5.04 -11.18 -21.98
C VAL A 270 -6.02 -12.36 -21.99
N PRO A 271 -5.60 -13.56 -22.42
CA PRO A 271 -6.44 -14.76 -22.35
C PRO A 271 -6.81 -15.15 -20.91
N GLU A 272 -8.02 -15.68 -20.72
CA GLU A 272 -8.46 -16.20 -19.43
C GLU A 272 -7.62 -17.41 -18.98
N GLY A 273 -7.40 -17.52 -17.67
CA GLY A 273 -6.69 -18.65 -17.04
C GLY A 273 -5.17 -18.64 -17.18
N MET A 274 -4.58 -17.72 -17.95
CA MET A 274 -3.12 -17.58 -18.04
C MET A 274 -2.56 -16.75 -16.89
N ASP A 275 -1.42 -17.14 -16.33
CA ASP A 275 -0.69 -16.30 -15.39
C ASP A 275 -0.22 -15.00 -16.08
N ALA A 276 -0.49 -13.85 -15.48
CA ALA A 276 0.06 -12.57 -15.94
C ALA A 276 1.32 -12.25 -15.14
N ILE A 277 2.48 -12.57 -15.74
CA ILE A 277 3.80 -12.22 -15.22
C ILE A 277 4.34 -11.08 -16.07
N SER A 278 4.40 -9.88 -15.50
CA SER A 278 4.96 -8.72 -16.20
C SER A 278 6.48 -8.88 -16.33
N PRO A 279 7.09 -8.35 -17.41
CA PRO A 279 8.54 -8.21 -17.48
C PRO A 279 9.10 -7.46 -16.27
N ALA A 280 10.33 -7.79 -15.87
CA ALA A 280 11.01 -7.08 -14.79
C ALA A 280 11.29 -5.61 -15.16
N PRO A 281 11.92 -5.29 -16.30
CA PRO A 281 12.08 -3.91 -16.75
C PRO A 281 10.88 -3.45 -17.59
N HIS A 282 10.73 -2.14 -17.69
CA HIS A 282 10.04 -1.53 -18.82
C HIS A 282 10.93 -1.67 -20.06
N HIS A 283 10.41 -2.24 -21.16
CA HIS A 283 11.18 -2.43 -22.40
C HIS A 283 11.47 -1.13 -23.17
N ASP A 284 10.93 -0.01 -22.69
CA ASP A 284 11.14 1.35 -23.16
C ASP A 284 11.84 2.22 -22.09
N ILE A 285 12.46 1.60 -21.06
CA ILE A 285 13.26 2.29 -20.05
C ILE A 285 14.50 1.47 -19.71
N TYR A 286 15.65 1.80 -20.31
CA TYR A 286 16.95 1.24 -19.97
C TYR A 286 17.92 2.28 -19.38
N SER A 287 17.56 3.56 -19.42
CA SER A 287 18.30 4.64 -18.80
C SER A 287 17.38 5.74 -18.24
N ILE A 288 17.96 6.77 -17.62
CA ILE A 288 17.19 7.92 -17.14
C ILE A 288 16.66 8.79 -18.29
N GLU A 289 17.37 8.81 -19.43
CA GLU A 289 16.95 9.47 -20.66
C GLU A 289 15.72 8.78 -21.27
N ASP A 290 15.66 7.45 -21.21
CA ASP A 290 14.48 6.70 -21.65
C ASP A 290 13.27 6.96 -20.75
N LEU A 291 13.48 7.03 -19.43
CA LEU A 291 12.41 7.43 -18.50
C LEU A 291 11.89 8.83 -18.85
N ARG A 292 12.79 9.78 -19.12
CA ARG A 292 12.43 11.13 -19.56
C ARG A 292 11.61 11.08 -20.85
N GLN A 293 11.99 10.23 -21.81
CA GLN A 293 11.23 10.07 -23.04
C GLN A 293 9.82 9.53 -22.77
N LEU A 294 9.66 8.51 -21.92
CA LEU A 294 8.33 8.00 -21.57
C LEU A 294 7.47 9.05 -20.86
N VAL A 295 8.05 9.82 -19.92
CA VAL A 295 7.35 10.93 -19.26
C VAL A 295 6.86 11.95 -20.29
N ALA A 296 7.71 12.33 -21.25
CA ALA A 296 7.33 13.26 -22.31
C ALA A 296 6.22 12.68 -23.20
N SER A 297 6.35 11.43 -23.63
CA SER A 297 5.35 10.74 -24.47
C SER A 297 3.98 10.65 -23.79
N LEU A 298 3.93 10.37 -22.48
CA LEU A 298 2.66 10.31 -21.73
C LEU A 298 2.02 11.69 -21.56
N LYS A 299 2.83 12.74 -21.34
CA LYS A 299 2.35 14.12 -21.31
C LYS A 299 1.79 14.52 -22.67
N GLU A 300 2.49 14.24 -23.76
CA GLU A 300 2.04 14.52 -25.12
C GLU A 300 0.75 13.75 -25.46
N ALA A 301 0.70 12.45 -25.16
CA ALA A 301 -0.47 11.60 -25.39
C ALA A 301 -1.73 12.11 -24.65
N THR A 302 -1.55 12.86 -23.56
CA THR A 302 -2.63 13.47 -22.76
C THR A 302 -2.80 14.98 -22.98
N GLY A 303 -2.14 15.54 -24.00
CA GLY A 303 -2.21 16.98 -24.30
C GLY A 303 -1.69 17.88 -23.17
N TYR A 304 -0.73 17.38 -22.38
CA TYR A 304 -0.15 18.05 -21.22
C TYR A 304 -1.14 18.43 -20.12
N THR A 305 -2.29 17.74 -20.06
CA THR A 305 -3.33 18.01 -19.05
C THR A 305 -3.19 17.17 -17.77
N LYS A 306 -2.36 16.12 -17.79
CA LYS A 306 -2.23 15.17 -16.69
C LYS A 306 -0.81 15.22 -16.09
N PRO A 307 -0.67 15.29 -14.76
CA PRO A 307 0.63 15.12 -14.14
C PRO A 307 1.11 13.67 -14.23
N VAL A 308 2.43 13.48 -14.25
CA VAL A 308 3.09 12.18 -14.31
C VAL A 308 3.85 11.92 -13.01
N ILE A 309 3.48 10.84 -12.34
CA ILE A 309 4.12 10.31 -11.13
C ILE A 309 5.07 9.19 -11.54
N VAL A 310 6.25 9.10 -10.95
CA VAL A 310 7.14 7.93 -11.10
C VAL A 310 7.24 7.20 -9.78
N LYS A 311 6.76 5.95 -9.76
CA LYS A 311 6.82 5.08 -8.58
C LYS A 311 8.04 4.17 -8.63
N VAL A 312 8.86 4.21 -7.58
CA VAL A 312 10.04 3.38 -7.39
C VAL A 312 9.98 2.64 -6.06
N ALA A 313 10.58 1.46 -6.02
CA ALA A 313 10.88 0.82 -4.75
C ALA A 313 12.07 1.50 -4.07
N ALA A 314 12.04 1.62 -2.75
CA ALA A 314 13.22 2.06 -2.00
C ALA A 314 14.30 0.97 -2.08
N VAL A 315 15.37 1.25 -2.82
CA VAL A 315 16.53 0.36 -3.02
C VAL A 315 17.83 1.15 -2.87
N HIS A 316 18.98 0.48 -3.02
CA HIS A 316 20.29 1.13 -3.02
C HIS A 316 20.29 2.32 -4.02
N ASN A 317 20.98 3.40 -3.65
CA ASN A 317 21.06 4.63 -4.44
C ASN A 317 19.71 5.36 -4.69
N ILE A 318 18.66 5.10 -3.90
CA ILE A 318 17.36 5.76 -4.04
C ILE A 318 17.44 7.29 -4.11
N ALA A 319 18.35 7.92 -3.35
CA ALA A 319 18.56 9.37 -3.39
C ALA A 319 19.04 9.87 -4.77
N ALA A 320 19.97 9.15 -5.40
CA ALA A 320 20.43 9.47 -6.76
C ALA A 320 19.36 9.18 -7.82
N ILE A 321 18.62 8.08 -7.66
CA ILE A 321 17.50 7.74 -8.54
C ILE A 321 16.42 8.84 -8.49
N ALA A 322 16.06 9.30 -7.29
CA ALA A 322 15.10 10.39 -7.12
C ALA A 322 15.57 11.71 -7.75
N SER A 323 16.86 12.02 -7.60
CA SER A 323 17.52 13.15 -8.25
C SER A 323 17.42 13.06 -9.79
N GLY A 324 17.60 11.88 -10.38
CA GLY A 324 17.38 11.65 -11.81
C GLY A 324 15.91 11.84 -12.23
N ILE A 325 14.98 11.26 -11.47
CA ILE A 325 13.52 11.36 -11.73
C ILE A 325 13.06 12.82 -11.69
N ALA A 326 13.54 13.62 -10.73
CA ALA A 326 13.24 15.05 -10.65
C ALA A 326 13.70 15.84 -11.90
N ARG A 327 14.65 15.30 -12.68
CA ARG A 327 15.15 15.89 -13.94
C ARG A 327 14.53 15.27 -15.19
N SER A 328 13.78 14.17 -15.06
CA SER A 328 13.11 13.52 -16.19
C SER A 328 11.84 14.26 -16.64
N GLY A 329 11.38 15.24 -15.86
CA GLY A 329 10.14 15.97 -16.12
C GLY A 329 8.91 15.39 -15.43
N ALA A 330 9.09 14.39 -14.57
CA ALA A 330 8.04 13.89 -13.67
C ALA A 330 7.60 14.99 -12.70
N ASP A 331 6.31 14.99 -12.35
CA ASP A 331 5.71 15.99 -11.46
C ASP A 331 5.73 15.53 -9.99
N ALA A 332 5.77 14.21 -9.78
CA ALA A 332 5.92 13.61 -8.46
C ALA A 332 6.72 12.28 -8.52
N ILE A 333 7.31 11.91 -7.39
CA ILE A 333 7.93 10.60 -7.15
C ILE A 333 7.19 9.89 -6.01
N ALA A 334 6.80 8.64 -6.22
CA ALA A 334 6.28 7.77 -5.17
C ALA A 334 7.35 6.76 -4.74
N ILE A 335 7.77 6.82 -3.48
CA ILE A 335 8.79 5.92 -2.91
C ILE A 335 8.09 4.85 -2.09
N ASP A 336 8.31 3.59 -2.42
CA ASP A 336 7.66 2.46 -1.77
C ASP A 336 8.68 1.62 -0.99
N GLY A 337 8.61 1.67 0.34
CA GLY A 337 9.51 0.95 1.24
C GLY A 337 9.30 -0.57 1.24
N PHE A 338 10.32 -1.33 1.66
CA PHE A 338 10.37 -2.80 1.52
C PHE A 338 9.18 -3.57 2.14
N ARG A 339 8.47 -2.97 3.10
CA ARG A 339 7.26 -3.54 3.72
C ARG A 339 5.96 -3.24 2.98
N GLY A 340 6.04 -2.66 1.79
CA GLY A 340 4.90 -2.49 0.90
C GLY A 340 4.14 -3.80 0.70
N GLY A 341 2.82 -3.71 0.53
CA GLY A 341 1.97 -4.89 0.32
C GLY A 341 2.06 -5.45 -1.10
N THR A 342 1.66 -6.71 -1.28
CA THR A 342 1.51 -7.32 -2.61
C THR A 342 0.43 -8.39 -2.64
N GLY A 343 -0.24 -8.55 -3.78
CA GLY A 343 -1.14 -9.67 -4.01
C GLY A 343 -0.39 -10.99 -4.17
N ALA A 344 0.79 -10.98 -4.80
CA ALA A 344 1.63 -12.14 -5.02
C ALA A 344 3.10 -11.74 -5.29
N ALA A 345 4.02 -12.28 -4.49
CA ALA A 345 5.46 -12.16 -4.71
C ALA A 345 6.20 -13.43 -4.22
N PRO A 346 7.36 -13.76 -4.80
CA PRO A 346 8.27 -14.72 -4.21
C PRO A 346 8.62 -14.31 -2.77
N ALA A 347 8.40 -15.20 -1.81
CA ALA A 347 8.52 -14.89 -0.39
C ALA A 347 9.90 -14.33 -0.03
N ARG A 348 10.96 -14.94 -0.58
CA ARG A 348 12.35 -14.52 -0.31
C ARG A 348 12.71 -13.16 -0.88
N ILE A 349 12.12 -12.75 -2.01
CA ILE A 349 12.32 -11.39 -2.52
C ILE A 349 11.63 -10.40 -1.59
N ARG A 350 10.36 -10.64 -1.26
CA ARG A 350 9.56 -9.77 -0.38
C ARG A 350 10.23 -9.53 0.97
N ASP A 351 10.80 -10.57 1.55
CA ASP A 351 11.37 -10.47 2.89
C ASP A 351 12.82 -9.97 2.90
N ASN A 352 13.53 -9.94 1.77
CA ASN A 352 14.97 -9.64 1.75
C ASN A 352 15.40 -8.44 0.88
N VAL A 353 14.52 -7.90 0.04
CA VAL A 353 14.92 -6.88 -0.95
C VAL A 353 14.21 -5.57 -0.67
N GLY A 354 14.98 -4.50 -0.54
CA GLY A 354 14.49 -3.13 -0.36
C GLY A 354 15.01 -2.45 0.92
N ILE A 355 14.64 -1.19 1.09
CA ILE A 355 15.05 -0.33 2.22
C ILE A 355 13.78 0.14 2.98
N PRO A 356 13.85 0.34 4.31
CA PRO A 356 12.79 1.00 5.07
C PRO A 356 12.44 2.37 4.48
N ILE A 357 11.15 2.68 4.40
CA ILE A 357 10.68 3.95 3.81
C ILE A 357 11.20 5.16 4.60
N GLU A 358 11.35 5.02 5.92
CA GLU A 358 11.76 6.08 6.84
C GLU A 358 13.15 6.62 6.47
N LEU A 359 14.11 5.71 6.29
CA LEU A 359 15.49 6.05 5.92
C LEU A 359 15.57 6.54 4.46
N ALA A 360 14.85 5.89 3.55
CA ALA A 360 14.85 6.25 2.14
C ALA A 360 14.27 7.65 1.91
N LEU A 361 13.16 7.97 2.58
CA LEU A 361 12.49 9.25 2.50
C LEU A 361 13.39 10.40 2.97
N ALA A 362 14.00 10.25 4.15
CA ALA A 362 14.91 11.26 4.70
C ALA A 362 16.11 11.50 3.78
N ALA A 363 16.70 10.43 3.23
CA ALA A 363 17.83 10.53 2.30
C ALA A 363 17.44 11.18 0.96
N VAL A 364 16.25 10.90 0.44
CA VAL A 364 15.75 11.52 -0.81
C VAL A 364 15.46 13.01 -0.60
N ASP A 365 14.72 13.37 0.44
CA ASP A 365 14.38 14.76 0.72
C ASP A 365 15.66 15.61 0.92
N GLU A 366 16.62 15.10 1.69
CA GLU A 366 17.90 15.75 1.93
C GLU A 366 18.66 15.97 0.61
N ARG A 367 18.79 14.93 -0.22
CA ARG A 367 19.49 15.02 -1.50
C ARG A 367 18.86 16.03 -2.45
N LEU A 368 17.53 16.02 -2.56
CA LEU A 368 16.80 16.95 -3.43
C LEU A 368 16.93 18.41 -2.94
N ARG A 369 17.06 18.63 -1.62
CA ARG A 369 17.31 19.95 -1.03
C ARG A 369 18.74 20.43 -1.27
N GLN A 370 19.74 19.56 -1.05
CA GLN A 370 21.15 19.85 -1.33
C GLN A 370 21.38 20.24 -2.80
N GLU A 371 20.68 19.57 -3.73
CA GLU A 371 20.73 19.88 -5.15
C GLU A 371 19.79 21.02 -5.57
N GLN A 372 19.06 21.64 -4.64
CA GLN A 372 18.13 22.76 -4.87
C GLN A 372 17.00 22.45 -5.87
N ILE A 373 16.59 21.19 -5.96
CA ILE A 373 15.54 20.72 -6.89
C ILE A 373 14.30 20.15 -6.17
N ARG A 374 14.27 20.13 -4.83
CA ARG A 374 13.12 19.64 -4.05
C ARG A 374 11.78 20.29 -4.42
N ARG A 375 11.79 21.56 -4.86
CA ARG A 375 10.58 22.28 -5.30
C ARG A 375 10.06 21.83 -6.67
N ARG A 376 10.86 21.12 -7.46
CA ARG A 376 10.51 20.71 -8.82
C ARG A 376 9.67 19.43 -8.86
N ILE A 377 9.59 18.70 -7.75
CA ILE A 377 8.91 17.41 -7.67
C ILE A 377 8.26 17.23 -6.29
N SER A 378 7.05 16.69 -6.26
CA SER A 378 6.44 16.24 -5.00
C SER A 378 6.88 14.83 -4.63
N VAL A 379 7.04 14.53 -3.35
CA VAL A 379 7.46 13.23 -2.83
C VAL A 379 6.30 12.57 -2.10
N ILE A 380 5.86 11.41 -2.60
CA ILE A 380 4.82 10.58 -1.99
C ILE A 380 5.48 9.39 -1.30
N ALA A 381 5.24 9.19 -0.01
CA ALA A 381 5.76 8.04 0.73
C ALA A 381 4.74 6.90 0.79
N SER A 382 5.22 5.66 0.62
CA SER A 382 4.44 4.43 0.70
C SER A 382 5.23 3.33 1.41
N GLY A 383 4.51 2.37 1.99
CA GLY A 383 5.07 1.22 2.69
C GLY A 383 4.96 1.36 4.20
N SER A 384 4.15 0.51 4.84
CA SER A 384 3.98 0.47 6.31
C SER A 384 3.53 1.76 6.98
N ILE A 385 2.68 2.56 6.33
CA ILE A 385 1.92 3.62 7.00
C ILE A 385 0.68 2.98 7.66
N ARG A 386 0.64 2.94 8.99
CA ARG A 386 -0.34 2.15 9.76
C ARG A 386 -1.38 3.00 10.50
N ASN A 387 -1.05 4.25 10.80
CA ASN A 387 -1.87 5.17 11.57
C ASN A 387 -1.55 6.62 11.17
N SER A 388 -2.32 7.59 11.68
CA SER A 388 -2.11 9.02 11.48
C SER A 388 -0.74 9.51 11.95
N ALA A 389 -0.19 8.97 13.04
CA ALA A 389 1.14 9.37 13.54
C ALA A 389 2.26 8.99 12.54
N ASP A 390 2.17 7.83 11.89
CA ASP A 390 3.07 7.46 10.79
C ASP A 390 2.96 8.47 9.61
N VAL A 391 1.75 8.99 9.32
CA VAL A 391 1.54 10.04 8.31
C VAL A 391 2.28 11.32 8.68
N VAL A 392 2.06 11.84 9.90
CA VAL A 392 2.70 13.06 10.40
C VAL A 392 4.23 12.92 10.40
N LYS A 393 4.75 11.77 10.83
CA LYS A 393 6.19 11.47 10.82
C LYS A 393 6.76 11.44 9.40
N ALA A 394 6.06 10.81 8.45
CA ALA A 394 6.49 10.79 7.05
C ALA A 394 6.54 12.21 6.47
N ILE A 395 5.54 13.04 6.75
CA ILE A 395 5.51 14.44 6.29
C ILE A 395 6.67 15.23 6.90
N ALA A 396 6.90 15.10 8.21
CA ALA A 396 8.02 15.73 8.90
C ALA A 396 9.39 15.27 8.36
N LEU A 397 9.52 14.03 7.89
CA LEU A 397 10.73 13.53 7.22
C LEU A 397 10.91 14.04 5.78
N GLY A 398 9.86 14.58 5.15
CA GLY A 398 9.95 15.25 3.85
C GLY A 398 8.96 14.77 2.79
N ALA A 399 7.96 13.95 3.12
CA ALA A 399 6.89 13.61 2.19
C ALA A 399 5.89 14.77 2.04
N ASP A 400 5.44 15.04 0.82
CA ASP A 400 4.31 15.95 0.58
C ASP A 400 2.97 15.23 0.87
N ALA A 401 2.88 13.93 0.58
CA ALA A 401 1.72 13.09 0.87
C ALA A 401 2.13 11.64 1.12
N VAL A 402 1.21 10.84 1.63
CA VAL A 402 1.41 9.40 1.84
C VAL A 402 0.36 8.58 1.11
N SER A 403 0.74 7.36 0.71
CA SER A 403 -0.18 6.38 0.14
C SER A 403 -0.42 5.24 1.12
N ILE A 404 -1.70 4.95 1.40
CA ILE A 404 -2.12 3.85 2.26
C ILE A 404 -2.73 2.72 1.43
N GLY A 405 -2.18 1.52 1.57
CA GLY A 405 -2.69 0.31 0.93
C GLY A 405 -3.24 -0.66 1.97
N THR A 406 -2.34 -1.26 2.76
CA THR A 406 -2.71 -2.25 3.78
C THR A 406 -3.70 -1.70 4.82
N ALA A 407 -3.50 -0.47 5.31
CA ALA A 407 -4.44 0.13 6.27
C ALA A 407 -5.85 0.28 5.68
N ALA A 408 -5.96 0.70 4.40
CA ALA A 408 -7.23 0.76 3.69
C ALA A 408 -7.87 -0.64 3.54
N LEU A 409 -7.08 -1.66 3.21
CA LEU A 409 -7.59 -3.04 3.15
C LEU A 409 -8.03 -3.56 4.52
N CYS A 410 -7.35 -3.19 5.60
CA CYS A 410 -7.78 -3.54 6.97
C CYS A 410 -9.12 -2.87 7.32
N ALA A 411 -9.33 -1.61 6.92
CA ALA A 411 -10.64 -0.96 7.07
C ALA A 411 -11.75 -1.68 6.31
N LEU A 412 -11.43 -2.31 5.18
CA LEU A 412 -12.33 -3.17 4.41
C LEU A 412 -12.46 -4.62 4.95
N GLY A 413 -11.80 -4.96 6.06
CA GLY A 413 -11.90 -6.27 6.72
C GLY A 413 -10.73 -7.24 6.45
N CYS A 414 -9.60 -6.77 5.91
CA CYS A 414 -8.40 -7.61 5.77
C CYS A 414 -7.84 -7.99 7.15
N HIS A 415 -7.55 -9.27 7.33
CA HIS A 415 -6.94 -9.84 8.55
C HIS A 415 -5.47 -10.26 8.34
N LEU A 416 -4.83 -9.78 7.28
CA LEU A 416 -3.39 -10.03 7.01
C LEU A 416 -2.96 -11.51 6.94
N CYS A 417 -3.88 -12.42 6.60
CA CYS A 417 -3.61 -13.86 6.42
C CYS A 417 -2.62 -14.25 5.29
N ALA A 418 -2.06 -13.26 4.57
CA ALA A 418 -1.01 -13.41 3.55
C ALA A 418 -1.28 -14.46 2.43
N SER A 419 -2.56 -14.77 2.16
CA SER A 419 -2.99 -15.82 1.22
C SER A 419 -3.68 -15.26 -0.04
N CYS A 420 -3.41 -14.00 -0.38
CA CYS A 420 -4.12 -13.25 -1.43
C CYS A 420 -3.91 -13.79 -2.85
N HIS A 421 -2.77 -14.45 -3.07
CA HIS A 421 -2.40 -15.09 -4.33
C HIS A 421 -3.28 -16.30 -4.68
N THR A 422 -3.95 -16.90 -3.69
CA THR A 422 -4.82 -18.07 -3.86
C THR A 422 -6.16 -17.74 -4.53
N GLY A 423 -6.60 -16.48 -4.48
CA GLY A 423 -7.94 -16.09 -4.93
C GLY A 423 -9.08 -16.53 -4.00
N LEU A 424 -8.79 -17.10 -2.83
CA LEU A 424 -9.78 -17.63 -1.88
C LEU A 424 -10.05 -16.69 -0.70
N CYS A 425 -9.90 -15.37 -0.90
CA CYS A 425 -10.12 -14.40 0.16
C CYS A 425 -11.57 -14.42 0.67
N ASN A 426 -11.77 -14.93 1.88
CA ASN A 426 -13.09 -15.06 2.49
C ASN A 426 -13.80 -13.74 2.79
N TRP A 427 -13.09 -12.61 2.71
CA TRP A 427 -13.59 -11.26 2.95
C TRP A 427 -13.97 -10.51 1.65
N GLY A 428 -13.89 -11.17 0.48
CA GLY A 428 -14.23 -10.52 -0.79
C GLY A 428 -13.21 -9.51 -1.31
N ILE A 429 -12.05 -9.39 -0.65
CA ILE A 429 -11.01 -8.40 -0.99
C ILE A 429 -10.14 -8.91 -2.14
N ALA A 430 -9.38 -9.97 -1.92
CA ALA A 430 -8.38 -10.47 -2.88
C ALA A 430 -8.86 -11.73 -3.63
N THR A 431 -10.00 -11.62 -4.32
CA THR A 431 -10.66 -12.71 -5.03
C THR A 431 -11.39 -12.22 -6.27
N GLN A 432 -11.54 -13.09 -7.27
CA GLN A 432 -12.38 -12.86 -8.46
C GLN A 432 -13.54 -13.85 -8.52
N ARG A 433 -13.73 -14.67 -7.48
CA ARG A 433 -14.87 -15.58 -7.38
C ARG A 433 -16.13 -14.79 -7.02
N PRO A 434 -17.22 -14.86 -7.80
CA PRO A 434 -18.43 -14.07 -7.53
C PRO A 434 -19.01 -14.28 -6.12
N ASP A 435 -19.04 -15.53 -5.63
CA ASP A 435 -19.56 -15.88 -4.30
C ASP A 435 -18.74 -15.29 -3.15
N LEU A 436 -17.44 -15.07 -3.37
CA LEU A 436 -16.56 -14.45 -2.39
C LEU A 436 -16.53 -12.94 -2.53
N ALA A 437 -16.48 -12.41 -3.76
CA ALA A 437 -16.46 -10.98 -4.04
C ALA A 437 -17.71 -10.28 -3.51
N ALA A 438 -18.89 -10.91 -3.64
CA ALA A 438 -20.16 -10.42 -3.11
C ALA A 438 -20.19 -10.23 -1.58
N ARG A 439 -19.18 -10.75 -0.85
CA ARG A 439 -19.07 -10.58 0.60
C ARG A 439 -18.54 -9.21 1.02
N LEU A 440 -18.06 -8.41 0.08
CA LEU A 440 -17.69 -7.01 0.29
C LEU A 440 -18.69 -6.13 -0.43
N ASP A 441 -19.49 -5.41 0.35
CA ASP A 441 -20.37 -4.37 -0.17
C ASP A 441 -19.54 -3.10 -0.48
N PRO A 442 -19.55 -2.60 -1.73
CA PRO A 442 -18.74 -1.43 -2.08
C PRO A 442 -19.16 -0.13 -1.37
N ASP A 443 -20.44 0.05 -1.02
CA ASP A 443 -20.94 1.26 -0.37
C ASP A 443 -20.58 1.27 1.12
N GLU A 444 -20.74 0.14 1.81
CA GLU A 444 -20.23 -0.02 3.17
C GLU A 444 -18.70 0.16 3.18
N GLY A 445 -18.01 -0.47 2.22
CA GLY A 445 -16.57 -0.33 2.06
C GLY A 445 -16.12 1.12 1.89
N ALA A 446 -16.80 1.87 1.02
CA ALA A 446 -16.54 3.29 0.82
C ALA A 446 -16.73 4.08 2.11
N GLN A 447 -17.85 3.87 2.83
CA GLN A 447 -18.13 4.57 4.08
C GLN A 447 -17.07 4.30 5.15
N ARG A 448 -16.58 3.06 5.27
CA ARG A 448 -15.53 2.68 6.22
C ARG A 448 -14.20 3.37 5.89
N LEU A 449 -13.85 3.47 4.60
CA LEU A 449 -12.66 4.20 4.15
C LEU A 449 -12.78 5.71 4.42
N VAL A 450 -13.95 6.31 4.16
CA VAL A 450 -14.23 7.72 4.48
C VAL A 450 -14.08 7.96 5.99
N ASN A 451 -14.64 7.09 6.82
CA ASN A 451 -14.52 7.19 8.27
C ASN A 451 -13.06 7.11 8.75
N LEU A 452 -12.27 6.17 8.19
CA LEU A 452 -10.86 6.03 8.52
C LEU A 452 -10.08 7.31 8.22
N VAL A 453 -10.19 7.81 6.99
CA VAL A 453 -9.41 8.98 6.55
C VAL A 453 -9.86 10.24 7.29
N ASN A 454 -11.16 10.45 7.51
CA ASN A 454 -11.65 11.57 8.30
C ASN A 454 -11.15 11.53 9.75
N ALA A 455 -11.13 10.34 10.37
CA ALA A 455 -10.58 10.17 11.71
C ALA A 455 -9.08 10.53 11.75
N TRP A 456 -8.31 9.99 10.80
CA TRP A 456 -6.88 10.30 10.71
C TRP A 456 -6.61 11.77 10.40
N THR A 457 -7.40 12.42 9.55
CA THR A 457 -7.26 13.86 9.28
C THR A 457 -7.51 14.70 10.53
N ARG A 458 -8.45 14.30 11.39
CA ARG A 458 -8.66 14.96 12.70
C ARG A 458 -7.46 14.76 13.62
N GLU A 459 -6.97 13.54 13.75
CA GLU A 459 -5.77 13.23 14.54
C GLU A 459 -4.52 13.96 14.03
N ILE A 460 -4.37 14.10 12.71
CA ILE A 460 -3.30 14.90 12.09
C ILE A 460 -3.37 16.36 12.55
N ARG A 461 -4.57 16.95 12.53
CA ARG A 461 -4.78 18.33 13.03
C ARG A 461 -4.46 18.44 14.52
N GLU A 462 -4.87 17.47 15.33
CA GLU A 462 -4.55 17.42 16.77
C GLU A 462 -3.04 17.34 17.02
N MET A 463 -2.31 16.47 16.33
CA MET A 463 -0.87 16.35 16.47
C MET A 463 -0.14 17.62 16.01
N MET A 464 -0.56 18.22 14.88
CA MET A 464 0.01 19.47 14.41
C MET A 464 -0.29 20.64 15.36
N GLY A 465 -1.52 20.73 15.86
CA GLY A 465 -1.92 21.74 16.85
C GLY A 465 -1.10 21.60 18.14
N GLY A 466 -0.90 20.37 18.60
CA GLY A 466 0.02 20.05 19.70
C GLY A 466 1.46 20.49 19.44
N MET A 467 1.92 20.56 18.19
CA MET A 467 3.23 21.12 17.81
C MET A 467 3.22 22.65 17.65
N GLY A 468 2.07 23.30 17.68
CA GLY A 468 1.95 24.73 17.34
C GLY A 468 2.10 24.99 15.83
N ILE A 469 1.74 24.02 14.99
CA ILE A 469 1.81 24.10 13.53
C ILE A 469 0.37 24.05 12.99
N ASN A 470 -0.02 25.00 12.14
CA ASN A 470 -1.38 25.05 11.58
C ASN A 470 -1.47 24.73 10.08
N SER A 471 -0.36 24.45 9.40
CA SER A 471 -0.34 24.04 8.00
C SER A 471 0.54 22.82 7.79
N ILE A 472 0.04 21.87 6.99
CA ILE A 472 0.76 20.63 6.69
C ILE A 472 2.02 20.92 5.87
N GLU A 473 1.99 21.97 5.06
CA GLU A 473 3.14 22.43 4.29
C GLU A 473 4.29 22.89 5.19
N ALA A 474 3.99 23.55 6.31
CA ALA A 474 5.00 23.98 7.28
C ALA A 474 5.64 22.80 8.04
N LEU A 475 4.95 21.66 8.15
CA LEU A 475 5.50 20.43 8.70
C LEU A 475 6.42 19.71 7.71
N CYS A 476 6.18 19.83 6.41
CA CYS A 476 6.89 19.06 5.38
C CYS A 476 8.42 19.26 5.42
N GLY A 477 9.14 18.22 5.86
CA GLY A 477 10.59 18.24 6.05
C GLY A 477 11.07 18.96 7.32
N ASN A 478 10.17 19.37 8.21
CA ASN A 478 10.52 19.93 9.52
C ASN A 478 10.90 18.81 10.50
N ARG A 479 12.10 18.26 10.32
CA ARG A 479 12.63 17.15 11.13
C ARG A 479 12.92 17.55 12.59
N LEU A 480 12.98 18.85 12.88
CA LEU A 480 13.10 19.35 14.26
C LEU A 480 11.86 19.04 15.09
N ALA A 481 10.71 18.76 14.45
CA ALA A 481 9.49 18.30 15.11
C ALA A 481 9.56 16.82 15.55
N LEU A 482 10.65 16.12 15.25
CA LEU A 482 10.84 14.72 15.58
C LEU A 482 11.98 14.50 16.59
N ARG A 483 11.88 13.42 17.36
CA ARG A 483 12.94 12.91 18.24
C ARG A 483 13.10 11.41 18.11
N GLY A 484 14.35 10.96 17.99
CA GLY A 484 14.71 9.56 17.89
C GLY A 484 14.95 8.91 19.25
N ILE A 485 14.40 7.73 19.48
CA ILE A 485 14.62 6.92 20.69
C ILE A 485 15.13 5.52 20.32
N GLY A 486 16.18 5.06 20.99
CA GLY A 486 16.77 3.73 20.71
C GLY A 486 17.33 3.61 19.28
N LEU A 487 17.81 4.74 18.74
CA LEU A 487 18.50 4.85 17.45
C LEU A 487 19.98 5.10 17.67
N THR A 488 20.81 4.51 16.82
CA THR A 488 22.23 4.80 16.76
C THR A 488 22.48 6.19 16.19
N GLN A 489 23.66 6.78 16.45
CA GLN A 489 24.02 8.08 15.87
C GLN A 489 23.90 8.07 14.35
N LYS A 490 24.31 6.98 13.68
CA LYS A 490 24.23 6.87 12.23
C LYS A 490 22.79 6.91 11.72
N GLU A 491 21.85 6.29 12.44
CA GLU A 491 20.42 6.32 12.09
C GLU A 491 19.83 7.72 12.31
N LEU A 492 20.19 8.39 13.41
CA LEU A 492 19.80 9.77 13.67
C LEU A 492 20.30 10.72 12.57
N ASP A 493 21.56 10.59 12.16
CA ASP A 493 22.18 11.40 11.10
C ASP A 493 21.48 11.20 9.75
N ILE A 494 21.16 9.95 9.39
CA ILE A 494 20.46 9.65 8.13
C ILE A 494 19.04 10.22 8.15
N LEU A 495 18.33 10.06 9.27
CA LEU A 495 16.98 10.59 9.44
C LEU A 495 16.99 12.12 9.54
N GLY A 496 18.11 12.73 9.95
CA GLY A 496 18.23 14.16 10.24
C GLY A 496 17.41 14.57 11.46
N VAL A 497 17.30 13.70 12.47
CA VAL A 497 16.54 13.94 13.70
C VAL A 497 17.46 13.88 14.92
N LYS A 498 17.12 14.62 15.98
CA LYS A 498 17.87 14.61 17.24
C LYS A 498 17.46 13.45 18.14
N HIS A 499 18.34 13.04 19.04
CA HIS A 499 18.01 12.07 20.09
C HIS A 499 16.96 12.65 21.06
N ALA A 500 16.08 11.82 21.62
CA ALA A 500 15.01 12.25 22.54
C ALA A 500 15.47 12.90 23.86
N GLY A 501 16.78 12.89 24.14
CA GLY A 501 17.39 13.59 25.28
C GLY A 501 17.93 15.00 24.95
N GLU A 502 17.81 15.44 23.70
CA GLU A 502 18.20 16.76 23.19
C GLU A 502 16.97 17.52 22.66
#